data_AF-Q3Y362-F1
#
_entry.id   AF-Q3Y362-F1
#
_cell.length_a   1.000
_cell.length_b   1.000
_cell.length_c   1.000
_cell.angle_alpha   90.00
_cell.angle_beta   90.00
_cell.angle_gamma   90.00
#
_symmetry.space_group_name_H-M   'P 1'
#
loop_
_entity.id
_entity.type
_entity.pdbx_description
1 polymer ?
#
loop_
_entity_poly.entity_id
_entity_poly.type
_entity_poly.pdbx_seq_one_letter_code
_entity_poly.pdbx_strand_id
1 'polypeptide(L)'
;MGYSANLARIDFGVIPTLASNCAPWTPLAVMYKENGQAEGKTEHFYRQAAFFITDPQLVIDSPVPYFIAGLADTLAKWYESELILEQDFLQDESFLKLAQDTAKICKEEILNHSAKAIQDMAQRKLTSEFKQLSEIIFAVAGLVGGLGDKYARNAAAHAMHDAISKYIPESHRFLHGEKVAYGIFYQLALEGRWEKIDELYPLYRELELPVSLEQMGLFPKDKQIIDKMAEFIDSKEKVHLIPIEVTQKSLIQSMMELEGYIRKI
;
A
#
# COMPACT_ATOMS: atom_id res chain seq x y z
N MET A 1 -15.92 -6.90 -10.54
CA MET A 1 -16.21 -6.36 -11.89
C MET A 1 -15.16 -6.80 -12.91
N GLY A 2 -13.90 -6.36 -12.80
CA GLY A 2 -12.86 -6.67 -13.80
C GLY A 2 -12.67 -8.16 -14.07
N TYR A 3 -12.58 -9.00 -13.04
CA TYR A 3 -12.45 -10.46 -13.20
C TYR A 3 -13.64 -11.09 -13.95
N SER A 4 -14.87 -10.74 -13.60
CA SER A 4 -16.08 -11.23 -14.27
C SER A 4 -16.13 -10.81 -15.75
N ALA A 5 -15.77 -9.55 -16.04
CA ALA A 5 -15.71 -9.03 -17.41
C ALA A 5 -14.61 -9.71 -18.24
N ASN A 6 -13.47 -10.03 -17.62
CA ASN A 6 -12.40 -10.82 -18.23
C ASN A 6 -12.88 -12.23 -18.60
N LEU A 7 -13.56 -12.94 -17.69
CA LEU A 7 -14.13 -14.28 -17.95
C LEU A 7 -15.17 -14.25 -19.08
N ALA A 8 -16.07 -13.27 -19.05
CA ALA A 8 -17.13 -13.11 -20.05
C ALA A 8 -16.63 -12.50 -21.38
N ARG A 9 -15.38 -12.06 -21.45
CA ARG A 9 -14.79 -11.35 -22.61
C ARG A 9 -15.59 -10.12 -23.05
N ILE A 10 -16.18 -9.38 -22.11
CA ILE A 10 -16.92 -8.12 -22.37
C ILE A 10 -16.17 -6.91 -21.85
N ASP A 11 -16.35 -5.75 -22.50
CA ASP A 11 -15.82 -4.49 -21.99
C ASP A 11 -16.52 -4.09 -20.69
N PHE A 12 -15.79 -3.40 -19.82
CA PHE A 12 -16.32 -2.82 -18.61
C PHE A 12 -15.68 -1.46 -18.38
N GLY A 13 -16.40 -0.57 -17.69
CA GLY A 13 -15.84 0.66 -17.17
C GLY A 13 -15.93 0.71 -15.65
N VAL A 14 -15.15 1.60 -15.04
CA VAL A 14 -15.10 1.77 -13.59
C VAL A 14 -15.28 3.25 -13.24
N ILE A 15 -16.18 3.51 -12.29
CA ILE A 15 -16.44 4.83 -11.71
C ILE A 15 -16.31 4.66 -10.19
N PRO A 16 -15.15 4.92 -9.58
CA PRO A 16 -14.98 4.75 -8.15
C PRO A 16 -15.71 5.85 -7.38
N THR A 17 -16.37 5.47 -6.29
CA THR A 17 -17.10 6.38 -5.39
C THR A 17 -16.30 6.69 -4.11
N LEU A 18 -15.10 6.12 -3.96
CA LEU A 18 -14.31 6.18 -2.73
C LEU A 18 -12.81 6.06 -3.06
N ALA A 19 -12.04 7.10 -2.74
CA ALA A 19 -10.59 7.12 -2.93
C ALA A 19 -9.84 6.46 -1.78
N SER A 20 -9.88 5.12 -1.72
CA SER A 20 -9.30 4.34 -0.60
C SER A 20 -8.19 3.38 -0.96
N ASN A 21 -7.96 3.15 -2.26
CA ASN A 21 -6.91 2.27 -2.79
C ASN A 21 -6.82 2.42 -4.32
N CYS A 22 -5.77 1.84 -4.88
CA CYS A 22 -5.45 1.86 -6.30
C CYS A 22 -6.09 0.73 -7.15
N ALA A 23 -6.88 -0.15 -6.53
CA ALA A 23 -7.50 -1.28 -7.22
C ALA A 23 -8.44 -0.90 -8.39
N PRO A 24 -9.16 0.25 -8.38
CA PRO A 24 -10.08 0.60 -9.47
C PRO A 24 -9.44 0.67 -10.87
N TRP A 25 -8.14 1.01 -10.95
CA TRP A 25 -7.37 1.05 -12.21
C TRP A 25 -6.44 -0.17 -12.38
N THR A 26 -6.28 -1.03 -11.40
CA THR A 26 -5.33 -2.15 -11.52
C THR A 26 -6.02 -3.37 -12.15
N PRO A 27 -5.46 -4.01 -13.20
CA PRO A 27 -6.08 -5.16 -13.85
C PRO A 27 -5.85 -6.46 -13.07
N LEU A 28 -6.31 -6.47 -11.82
CA LEU A 28 -6.29 -7.63 -10.93
C LEU A 28 -7.55 -7.71 -10.08
N ALA A 29 -7.76 -8.87 -9.47
CA ALA A 29 -8.75 -9.07 -8.43
C ALA A 29 -8.14 -9.84 -7.25
N VAL A 30 -8.35 -9.33 -6.04
CA VAL A 30 -8.03 -10.04 -4.80
C VAL A 30 -9.18 -10.98 -4.48
N MET A 31 -8.88 -12.26 -4.26
CA MET A 31 -9.89 -13.28 -4.02
C MET A 31 -10.10 -13.51 -2.53
N TYR A 32 -11.36 -13.55 -2.13
CA TYR A 32 -11.80 -13.76 -0.76
C TYR A 32 -12.80 -14.92 -0.71
N LYS A 33 -12.75 -15.67 0.38
CA LYS A 33 -13.78 -16.65 0.73
C LYS A 33 -15.07 -15.94 1.09
N GLU A 34 -16.18 -16.68 1.10
CA GLU A 34 -17.50 -16.16 1.50
C GLU A 34 -17.51 -15.56 2.92
N ASN A 35 -16.65 -16.04 3.82
CA ASN A 35 -16.49 -15.51 5.17
C ASN A 35 -15.62 -14.24 5.25
N GLY A 36 -15.24 -13.66 4.11
CA GLY A 36 -14.42 -12.46 4.01
C GLY A 36 -12.92 -12.68 4.22
N GLN A 37 -12.47 -13.91 4.46
CA GLN A 37 -11.04 -14.21 4.59
C GLN A 37 -10.35 -14.16 3.22
N ALA A 38 -9.19 -13.51 3.14
CA ALA A 38 -8.37 -13.54 1.94
C ALA A 38 -7.98 -15.00 1.60
N GLU A 39 -8.12 -15.38 0.33
CA GLU A 39 -7.66 -16.68 -0.15
C GLU A 39 -6.13 -16.71 -0.34
N GLY A 40 -5.47 -15.56 -0.23
CA GLY A 40 -4.06 -15.41 -0.58
C GLY A 40 -3.81 -15.56 -2.08
N LYS A 41 -4.87 -15.44 -2.89
CA LYS A 41 -4.85 -15.53 -4.34
C LYS A 41 -5.19 -14.18 -4.96
N THR A 42 -4.37 -13.78 -5.92
CA THR A 42 -4.61 -12.60 -6.76
C THR A 42 -4.73 -13.07 -8.21
N GLU A 43 -5.87 -12.77 -8.82
CA GLU A 43 -6.12 -13.04 -10.23
C GLU A 43 -5.63 -11.85 -11.05
N HIS A 44 -4.60 -12.05 -11.86
CA HIS A 44 -4.11 -11.06 -12.81
C HIS A 44 -4.73 -11.32 -14.18
N PHE A 45 -5.18 -10.26 -14.85
CA PHE A 45 -5.75 -10.38 -16.18
C PHE A 45 -5.17 -9.33 -17.13
N TYR A 46 -4.97 -9.70 -18.40
CA TYR A 46 -4.33 -8.85 -19.40
C TYR A 46 -5.32 -7.89 -20.09
N ARG A 47 -6.34 -7.41 -19.34
CA ARG A 47 -7.38 -6.51 -19.85
C ARG A 47 -7.67 -5.40 -18.86
N GLN A 48 -7.54 -4.16 -19.31
CA GLN A 48 -7.90 -2.99 -18.52
C GLN A 48 -9.39 -2.63 -18.69
N ALA A 49 -9.94 -1.86 -17.76
CA ALA A 49 -11.21 -1.16 -17.96
C ALA A 49 -11.19 -0.34 -19.27
N ALA A 50 -12.25 -0.43 -20.08
CA ALA A 50 -12.40 0.32 -21.32
C ALA A 50 -12.52 1.83 -21.09
N PHE A 51 -13.02 2.23 -19.92
CA PHE A 51 -12.98 3.60 -19.42
C PHE A 51 -12.85 3.63 -17.90
N PHE A 52 -12.25 4.71 -17.41
CA PHE A 52 -12.11 5.01 -15.99
C PHE A 52 -12.49 6.48 -15.79
N ILE A 53 -13.54 6.74 -15.01
CA ILE A 53 -14.06 8.10 -14.79
C ILE A 53 -13.98 8.40 -13.31
N THR A 54 -13.19 9.40 -12.94
CA THR A 54 -13.19 9.99 -11.61
C THR A 54 -14.15 11.16 -11.58
N ASP A 55 -15.02 11.20 -10.58
CA ASP A 55 -15.85 12.37 -10.29
C ASP A 55 -15.56 12.84 -8.85
N PRO A 56 -14.82 13.94 -8.67
CA PRO A 56 -14.55 14.50 -7.35
C PRO A 56 -15.82 14.81 -6.55
N GLN A 57 -16.96 15.13 -7.19
CA GLN A 57 -18.24 15.34 -6.50
C GLN A 57 -18.79 14.06 -5.89
N LEU A 58 -18.49 12.90 -6.50
CA LEU A 58 -18.90 11.58 -6.02
C LEU A 58 -18.00 11.07 -4.88
N VAL A 59 -16.78 11.58 -4.78
CA VAL A 59 -15.77 11.14 -3.79
C VAL A 59 -15.75 12.02 -2.55
N ILE A 60 -16.01 13.33 -2.69
CA ILE A 60 -15.84 14.34 -1.64
C ILE A 60 -16.70 14.10 -0.39
N ASP A 61 -17.83 13.41 -0.53
CA ASP A 61 -18.76 13.13 0.58
C ASP A 61 -18.47 11.82 1.32
N SER A 62 -17.47 11.05 0.86
CA SER A 62 -17.05 9.82 1.52
C SER A 62 -16.38 10.07 2.88
N PRO A 63 -16.30 9.06 3.77
CA PRO A 63 -15.66 9.26 5.07
C PRO A 63 -14.15 9.48 4.93
N VAL A 64 -13.65 10.56 5.53
CA VAL A 64 -12.23 10.97 5.50
C VAL A 64 -11.23 9.84 5.83
N PRO A 65 -11.49 8.92 6.80
CA PRO A 65 -10.55 7.84 7.09
C PRO A 65 -10.22 6.95 5.87
N TYR A 66 -11.17 6.76 4.96
CA TYR A 66 -10.92 6.01 3.73
C TYR A 66 -9.97 6.74 2.78
N PHE A 67 -10.05 8.07 2.71
CA PHE A 67 -9.12 8.87 1.92
C PHE A 67 -7.71 8.83 2.48
N ILE A 68 -7.57 8.96 3.80
CA ILE A 68 -6.30 8.80 4.51
C ILE A 68 -5.71 7.41 4.23
N ALA A 69 -6.53 6.35 4.31
CA ALA A 69 -6.09 5.00 3.97
C ALA A 69 -5.64 4.89 2.50
N GLY A 70 -6.32 5.56 1.56
CA GLY A 70 -5.90 5.60 0.16
C GLY A 70 -4.56 6.28 -0.04
N LEU A 71 -4.30 7.39 0.65
CA LEU A 71 -3.00 8.07 0.63
C LEU A 71 -1.89 7.16 1.18
N ALA A 72 -2.14 6.47 2.29
CA ALA A 72 -1.19 5.55 2.90
C ALA A 72 -0.86 4.34 1.99
N ASP A 73 -1.87 3.71 1.37
CA ASP A 73 -1.68 2.64 0.38
C ASP A 73 -0.87 3.12 -0.83
N THR A 74 -1.08 4.37 -1.23
CA THR A 74 -0.38 4.98 -2.37
C THR A 74 1.08 5.30 -2.05
N LEU A 75 1.39 5.74 -0.82
CA LEU A 75 2.77 5.95 -0.37
C LEU A 75 3.61 4.66 -0.46
N ALA A 76 3.00 3.50 -0.20
CA ALA A 76 3.70 2.22 -0.28
C ALA A 76 4.29 1.95 -1.68
N LYS A 77 3.68 2.49 -2.75
CA LYS A 77 4.19 2.33 -4.12
C LYS A 77 5.65 2.76 -4.27
N TRP A 78 6.03 3.87 -3.65
CA TRP A 78 7.43 4.29 -3.62
C TRP A 78 8.28 3.34 -2.77
N TYR A 79 7.95 3.24 -1.48
CA TYR A 79 8.81 2.56 -0.52
C TYR A 79 8.96 1.06 -0.77
N GLU A 80 7.95 0.41 -1.36
CA GLU A 80 8.04 -1.01 -1.73
C GLU A 80 8.94 -1.27 -2.94
N SER A 81 9.09 -0.28 -3.82
CA SER A 81 9.72 -0.45 -5.13
C SER A 81 11.09 0.20 -5.25
N GLU A 82 11.40 1.19 -4.40
CA GLU A 82 12.58 2.06 -4.53
C GLU A 82 13.89 1.25 -4.66
N LEU A 83 14.24 0.44 -3.66
CA LEU A 83 15.47 -0.37 -3.71
C LEU A 83 15.41 -1.45 -4.79
N ILE A 84 14.21 -1.99 -5.07
CA ILE A 84 14.04 -3.01 -6.10
C ILE A 84 14.43 -2.41 -7.46
N LEU A 85 13.87 -1.24 -7.78
CA LEU A 85 14.02 -0.55 -9.06
C LEU A 85 15.37 0.17 -9.19
N GLU A 86 16.15 0.33 -8.14
CA GLU A 86 17.53 0.86 -8.18
C GLU A 86 18.57 -0.18 -8.61
N GLN A 87 18.21 -1.47 -8.72
CA GLN A 87 19.14 -2.51 -9.12
C GLN A 87 19.61 -2.33 -10.58
N ASP A 88 20.92 -2.48 -10.82
CA ASP A 88 21.58 -2.19 -12.11
C ASP A 88 20.91 -2.88 -13.31
N PHE A 89 20.48 -4.14 -13.16
CA PHE A 89 19.90 -4.92 -14.25
C PHE A 89 18.50 -4.46 -14.68
N LEU A 90 17.86 -3.56 -13.92
CA LEU A 90 16.56 -2.98 -14.26
C LEU A 90 16.68 -1.59 -14.88
N GLN A 91 17.88 -0.99 -14.88
CA GLN A 91 18.11 0.40 -15.30
C GLN A 91 17.96 0.63 -16.80
N ASP A 92 17.76 -0.40 -17.62
CA ASP A 92 17.52 -0.24 -19.07
C ASP A 92 16.04 -0.47 -19.45
N GLU A 93 15.21 -0.90 -18.50
CA GLU A 93 13.80 -1.23 -18.73
C GLU A 93 12.91 0.02 -18.71
N SER A 94 12.41 0.43 -19.87
CA SER A 94 11.66 1.70 -20.01
C SER A 94 10.36 1.72 -19.20
N PHE A 95 9.63 0.61 -19.12
CA PHE A 95 8.42 0.52 -18.30
C PHE A 95 8.72 0.61 -16.81
N LEU A 96 9.86 0.07 -16.36
CA LEU A 96 10.27 0.13 -14.95
C LEU A 96 10.72 1.54 -14.56
N LYS A 97 11.42 2.26 -15.44
CA LYS A 97 11.71 3.70 -15.25
C LYS A 97 10.43 4.52 -15.09
N LEU A 98 9.46 4.31 -15.98
CA LEU A 98 8.16 4.98 -15.88
C LEU A 98 7.44 4.62 -14.57
N ALA A 99 7.53 3.36 -14.12
CA ALA A 99 6.97 2.95 -12.83
C ALA A 99 7.64 3.68 -11.65
N GLN A 100 8.97 3.79 -11.66
CA GLN A 100 9.74 4.51 -10.65
C GLN A 100 9.38 6.00 -10.60
N ASP A 101 9.35 6.66 -11.76
CA ASP A 101 8.98 8.08 -11.87
C ASP A 101 7.53 8.31 -11.41
N THR A 102 6.62 7.41 -11.77
CA THR A 102 5.21 7.46 -11.36
C THR A 102 5.06 7.27 -9.84
N ALA A 103 5.82 6.32 -9.25
CA ALA A 103 5.82 6.11 -7.80
C ALA A 103 6.42 7.31 -7.04
N LYS A 104 7.43 7.95 -7.63
CA LYS A 104 8.03 9.18 -7.09
C LYS A 104 7.01 10.33 -7.07
N ILE A 105 6.27 10.54 -8.16
CA ILE A 105 5.17 11.50 -8.23
C ILE A 105 4.15 11.21 -7.12
N CYS A 106 3.73 9.95 -6.96
CA CYS A 106 2.80 9.55 -5.90
C CYS A 106 3.30 9.99 -4.52
N LYS A 107 4.56 9.70 -4.19
CA LYS A 107 5.17 10.11 -2.91
C LYS A 107 5.20 11.63 -2.77
N GLU A 108 5.78 12.34 -3.73
CA GLU A 108 6.04 13.78 -3.61
C GLU A 108 4.75 14.58 -3.46
N GLU A 109 3.73 14.25 -4.25
CA GLU A 109 2.42 14.92 -4.18
C GLU A 109 1.74 14.66 -2.84
N ILE A 110 1.82 13.43 -2.30
CA ILE A 110 1.24 13.12 -0.99
C ILE A 110 1.98 13.85 0.13
N LEU A 111 3.32 13.86 0.10
CA LEU A 111 4.12 14.58 1.11
C LEU A 111 3.83 16.08 1.11
N ASN A 112 3.59 16.67 -0.06
CA ASN A 112 3.39 18.11 -0.18
C ASN A 112 1.95 18.57 0.04
N HIS A 113 0.94 17.72 -0.26
CA HIS A 113 -0.45 18.18 -0.39
C HIS A 113 -1.48 17.41 0.46
N SER A 114 -1.10 16.30 1.11
CA SER A 114 -2.05 15.45 1.86
C SER A 114 -2.84 16.19 2.94
N ALA A 115 -2.17 16.96 3.81
CA ALA A 115 -2.81 17.72 4.88
C ALA A 115 -3.90 18.66 4.35
N LYS A 116 -3.60 19.38 3.27
CA LYS A 116 -4.52 20.30 2.60
C LYS A 116 -5.69 19.54 1.97
N ALA A 117 -5.42 18.48 1.23
CA ALA A 117 -6.46 17.66 0.59
C ALA A 117 -7.42 17.03 1.60
N ILE A 118 -6.92 16.58 2.75
CA ILE A 118 -7.74 16.02 3.84
C ILE A 118 -8.62 17.10 4.46
N GLN A 119 -8.09 18.28 4.73
CA GLN A 119 -8.89 19.41 5.22
C GLN A 119 -9.96 19.82 4.21
N ASP A 120 -9.61 19.84 2.93
CA ASP A 120 -10.54 20.14 1.85
C ASP A 120 -11.66 19.11 1.75
N MET A 121 -11.33 17.81 1.89
CA MET A 121 -12.33 16.76 1.97
C MET A 121 -13.24 16.91 3.19
N ALA A 122 -12.67 17.13 4.38
CA ALA A 122 -13.43 17.33 5.61
C ALA A 122 -14.39 18.54 5.51
N GLN A 123 -14.00 19.57 4.77
CA GLN A 123 -14.81 20.77 4.52
C GLN A 123 -15.66 20.69 3.25
N ARG A 124 -15.62 19.56 2.53
CA ARG A 124 -16.29 19.32 1.25
C ARG A 124 -15.98 20.38 0.17
N LYS A 125 -14.71 20.77 0.06
CA LYS A 125 -14.19 21.73 -0.92
C LYS A 125 -13.48 21.01 -2.05
N LEU A 126 -13.91 21.26 -3.28
CA LEU A 126 -13.32 20.67 -4.50
C LEU A 126 -12.11 21.49 -4.99
N THR A 127 -11.08 21.58 -4.16
CA THR A 127 -9.80 22.23 -4.48
C THR A 127 -8.96 21.42 -5.46
N SER A 128 -7.89 22.01 -5.98
CA SER A 128 -6.90 21.32 -6.81
C SER A 128 -6.28 20.13 -6.10
N GLU A 129 -5.88 20.31 -4.84
CA GLU A 129 -5.16 19.34 -4.01
C GLU A 129 -6.01 18.11 -3.75
N PHE A 130 -7.30 18.31 -3.42
CA PHE A 130 -8.23 17.19 -3.25
C PHE A 130 -8.43 16.40 -4.55
N LYS A 131 -8.64 17.08 -5.67
CA LYS A 131 -8.86 16.43 -6.98
C LYS A 131 -7.63 15.64 -7.40
N GLN A 132 -6.47 16.28 -7.34
CA GLN A 132 -5.20 15.69 -7.73
C GLN A 132 -4.86 14.46 -6.88
N LEU A 133 -4.97 14.55 -5.55
CA LEU A 133 -4.70 13.40 -4.69
C LEU A 133 -5.74 12.28 -4.86
N SER A 134 -7.00 12.60 -5.12
CA SER A 134 -8.02 11.59 -5.46
C SER A 134 -7.65 10.84 -6.74
N GLU A 135 -7.22 11.54 -7.79
CA GLU A 135 -6.75 10.95 -9.05
C GLU A 135 -5.47 10.11 -8.85
N ILE A 136 -4.56 10.58 -8.00
CA ILE A 136 -3.32 9.88 -7.66
C ILE A 136 -3.60 8.54 -6.97
N ILE A 137 -4.48 8.53 -5.96
CA ILE A 137 -4.86 7.30 -5.25
C ILE A 137 -5.39 6.23 -6.21
N PHE A 138 -6.11 6.66 -7.24
CA PHE A 138 -6.69 5.76 -8.22
C PHE A 138 -5.74 5.40 -9.36
N ALA A 139 -5.60 6.32 -10.32
CA ALA A 139 -5.06 6.02 -11.64
C ALA A 139 -3.53 6.02 -11.61
N VAL A 140 -2.92 7.02 -10.96
CA VAL A 140 -1.46 7.15 -10.92
C VAL A 140 -0.85 6.01 -10.11
N ALA A 141 -1.38 5.71 -8.93
CA ALA A 141 -0.96 4.57 -8.12
C ALA A 141 -1.20 3.21 -8.83
N GLY A 142 -2.33 3.07 -9.53
CA GLY A 142 -2.63 1.88 -10.33
C GLY A 142 -1.67 1.70 -11.51
N LEU A 143 -1.20 2.80 -12.12
CA LEU A 143 -0.21 2.77 -13.20
C LEU A 143 1.13 2.24 -12.70
N VAL A 144 1.56 2.56 -11.47
CA VAL A 144 2.82 2.03 -10.92
C VAL A 144 2.85 0.50 -11.00
N GLY A 145 1.83 -0.17 -10.47
CA GLY A 145 1.76 -1.63 -10.51
C GLY A 145 1.49 -2.21 -11.90
N GLY A 146 0.88 -1.44 -12.80
CA GLY A 146 0.69 -1.81 -14.20
C GLY A 146 1.98 -1.75 -15.02
N LEU A 147 2.82 -0.75 -14.78
CA LEU A 147 4.08 -0.51 -15.47
C LEU A 147 5.23 -1.34 -14.88
N GLY A 148 5.31 -1.41 -13.56
CA GLY A 148 6.43 -2.04 -12.85
C GLY A 148 6.29 -3.55 -12.65
N ASP A 149 5.13 -4.10 -12.98
CA ASP A 149 4.76 -5.50 -12.78
C ASP A 149 5.26 -6.07 -11.43
N LYS A 150 5.97 -7.21 -11.39
CA LYS A 150 6.42 -7.79 -10.12
C LYS A 150 7.41 -6.90 -9.35
N TYR A 151 8.09 -5.96 -10.01
CA TYR A 151 9.13 -5.10 -9.41
C TYR A 151 8.58 -3.83 -8.75
N ALA A 152 7.34 -3.41 -9.04
CA ALA A 152 6.71 -2.23 -8.42
C ALA A 152 5.23 -2.44 -8.02
N ARG A 153 4.88 -3.66 -7.58
CA ARG A 153 3.51 -3.98 -7.12
C ARG A 153 3.37 -3.97 -5.62
N ASN A 154 4.13 -4.85 -4.96
CA ASN A 154 4.15 -5.05 -3.51
C ASN A 154 5.41 -5.81 -3.09
N ALA A 155 5.85 -5.58 -1.85
CA ALA A 155 7.03 -6.17 -1.24
C ALA A 155 6.76 -6.48 0.24
N ALA A 156 7.67 -6.12 1.16
CA ALA A 156 7.56 -6.43 2.58
C ALA A 156 6.43 -5.68 3.29
N ALA A 157 6.10 -4.45 2.87
CA ALA A 157 5.04 -3.66 3.49
C ALA A 157 3.66 -4.32 3.35
N HIS A 158 3.27 -4.70 2.14
CA HIS A 158 2.02 -5.45 1.93
C HIS A 158 2.09 -6.87 2.47
N ALA A 159 3.26 -7.53 2.46
CA ALA A 159 3.38 -8.85 3.07
C ALA A 159 3.10 -8.80 4.59
N MET A 160 3.54 -7.75 5.28
CA MET A 160 3.21 -7.49 6.68
C MET A 160 1.71 -7.20 6.87
N HIS A 161 1.11 -6.35 6.02
CA HIS A 161 -0.35 -6.14 6.00
C HIS A 161 -1.12 -7.47 5.93
N ASP A 162 -0.73 -8.36 5.01
CA ASP A 162 -1.39 -9.64 4.79
C ASP A 162 -1.17 -10.58 5.98
N ALA A 163 0.03 -10.59 6.57
CA ALA A 163 0.34 -11.39 7.75
C ALA A 163 -0.51 -10.97 8.96
N ILE A 164 -0.59 -9.67 9.24
CA ILE A 164 -1.43 -9.10 10.31
C ILE A 164 -2.90 -9.51 10.09
N SER A 165 -3.41 -9.31 8.88
CA SER A 165 -4.80 -9.63 8.54
C SER A 165 -5.10 -11.13 8.68
N LYS A 166 -4.14 -11.99 8.35
CA LYS A 166 -4.31 -13.44 8.39
C LYS A 166 -4.27 -14.02 9.80
N TYR A 167 -3.38 -13.51 10.65
CA TYR A 167 -3.08 -14.14 11.95
C TYR A 167 -3.59 -13.36 13.17
N ILE A 168 -4.08 -12.13 12.99
CA ILE A 168 -4.57 -11.27 14.07
C ILE A 168 -6.00 -10.79 13.72
N PRO A 169 -7.06 -11.54 14.11
CA PRO A 169 -8.44 -11.20 13.75
C PRO A 169 -8.88 -9.79 14.19
N GLU A 170 -8.34 -9.29 15.30
CA GLU A 170 -8.59 -7.93 15.82
C GLU A 170 -8.12 -6.83 14.87
N SER A 171 -7.28 -7.16 13.87
CA SER A 171 -6.81 -6.21 12.86
C SER A 171 -7.90 -5.80 11.86
N HIS A 172 -9.02 -6.54 11.77
CA HIS A 172 -10.11 -6.24 10.83
C HIS A 172 -10.83 -4.92 11.12
N ARG A 173 -10.61 -4.30 12.30
CA ARG A 173 -11.10 -2.94 12.61
C ARG A 173 -10.30 -1.83 11.93
N PHE A 174 -9.12 -2.14 11.40
CA PHE A 174 -8.26 -1.21 10.69
C PHE A 174 -8.46 -1.36 9.17
N LEU A 175 -8.46 -0.22 8.49
CA LEU A 175 -8.50 -0.12 7.04
C LEU A 175 -7.22 -0.70 6.43
N HIS A 176 -7.31 -1.06 5.15
CA HIS A 176 -6.20 -1.58 4.35
C HIS A 176 -4.96 -0.67 4.44
N GLY A 177 -5.14 0.62 4.11
CA GLY A 177 -4.06 1.60 4.12
C GLY A 177 -3.41 1.83 5.49
N GLU A 178 -4.15 1.70 6.59
CA GLU A 178 -3.59 1.85 7.94
C GLU A 178 -2.60 0.72 8.26
N LYS A 179 -2.98 -0.51 7.92
CA LYS A 179 -2.09 -1.68 8.07
C LYS A 179 -0.90 -1.62 7.11
N VAL A 180 -1.10 -1.12 5.88
CA VAL A 180 -0.01 -0.88 4.93
C VAL A 180 0.94 0.21 5.41
N ALA A 181 0.45 1.27 6.06
CA ALA A 181 1.27 2.32 6.65
C ALA A 181 2.28 1.75 7.66
N TYR A 182 1.82 0.91 8.59
CA TYR A 182 2.73 0.18 9.47
C TYR A 182 3.72 -0.70 8.68
N GLY A 183 3.23 -1.38 7.64
CA GLY A 183 4.05 -2.17 6.73
C GLY A 183 5.20 -1.38 6.08
N ILE A 184 4.99 -0.10 5.73
CA ILE A 184 6.04 0.76 5.16
C ILE A 184 7.17 0.93 6.17
N PHE A 185 6.86 1.27 7.43
CA PHE A 185 7.88 1.39 8.48
C PHE A 185 8.57 0.06 8.74
N TYR A 186 7.83 -1.05 8.71
CA TYR A 186 8.41 -2.39 8.81
C TYR A 186 9.41 -2.68 7.69
N GLN A 187 9.06 -2.35 6.44
CA GLN A 187 9.96 -2.53 5.31
C GLN A 187 11.20 -1.63 5.42
N LEU A 188 11.04 -0.36 5.80
CA LEU A 188 12.17 0.55 6.00
C LEU A 188 13.11 0.06 7.11
N ALA A 189 12.57 -0.48 8.21
CA ALA A 189 13.35 -1.10 9.27
C ALA A 189 14.09 -2.36 8.78
N LEU A 190 13.43 -3.19 7.97
CA LEU A 190 14.04 -4.37 7.33
C LEU A 190 15.21 -4.00 6.42
N GLU A 191 15.09 -2.87 5.72
CA GLU A 191 16.12 -2.31 4.84
C GLU A 191 17.20 -1.52 5.61
N GLY A 192 17.05 -1.34 6.92
CA GLY A 192 17.96 -0.56 7.77
C GLY A 192 17.91 0.95 7.55
N ARG A 193 16.85 1.47 6.91
CA ARG A 193 16.66 2.87 6.51
C ARG A 193 15.88 3.68 7.56
N TRP A 194 16.41 3.73 8.76
CA TRP A 194 15.78 4.39 9.92
C TRP A 194 15.58 5.89 9.71
N GLU A 195 16.49 6.54 8.98
CA GLU A 195 16.38 7.95 8.62
C GLU A 195 15.11 8.25 7.79
N LYS A 196 14.66 7.30 6.97
CA LYS A 196 13.41 7.45 6.21
C LYS A 196 12.18 7.33 7.09
N ILE A 197 12.26 6.56 8.17
CA ILE A 197 11.21 6.51 9.18
C ILE A 197 11.12 7.87 9.87
N ASP A 198 12.24 8.47 10.27
CA ASP A 198 12.26 9.81 10.89
C ASP A 198 11.71 10.89 9.95
N GLU A 199 12.05 10.84 8.67
CA GLU A 199 11.53 11.76 7.65
C GLU A 199 10.00 11.64 7.49
N LEU A 200 9.46 10.41 7.54
CA LEU A 200 8.03 10.15 7.40
C LEU A 200 7.23 10.34 8.69
N TYR A 201 7.87 10.23 9.86
CA TYR A 201 7.18 10.23 11.14
C TYR A 201 6.27 11.46 11.34
N PRO A 202 6.69 12.71 11.04
CA PRO A 202 5.82 13.88 11.14
C PRO A 202 4.55 13.77 10.30
N LEU A 203 4.65 13.25 9.07
CA LEU A 203 3.51 13.01 8.21
C LEU A 203 2.57 11.96 8.83
N TYR A 204 3.11 10.83 9.30
CA TYR A 204 2.30 9.80 9.94
C TYR A 204 1.52 10.35 11.14
N ARG A 205 2.15 11.23 11.93
CA ARG A 205 1.50 11.92 13.05
C ARG A 205 0.41 12.88 12.58
N GLU A 206 0.64 13.66 11.53
CA GLU A 206 -0.33 14.59 10.96
C GLU A 206 -1.55 13.88 10.36
N LEU A 207 -1.33 12.73 9.72
CA LEU A 207 -2.37 11.91 9.11
C LEU A 207 -3.04 10.93 10.09
N GLU A 208 -2.64 10.93 11.36
CA GLU A 208 -3.07 9.98 12.39
C GLU A 208 -2.89 8.50 11.99
N LEU A 209 -1.88 8.20 11.17
CA LEU A 209 -1.54 6.84 10.76
C LEU A 209 -0.88 6.06 11.90
N PRO A 210 -1.11 4.74 11.99
CA PRO A 210 -0.44 3.91 12.98
C PRO A 210 1.05 3.79 12.68
N VAL A 211 1.88 4.00 13.69
CA VAL A 211 3.35 3.85 13.59
C VAL A 211 3.87 2.57 14.23
N SER A 212 3.06 1.87 15.03
CA SER A 212 3.44 0.61 15.68
C SER A 212 2.26 -0.34 15.90
N LEU A 213 2.52 -1.65 15.97
CA LEU A 213 1.52 -2.64 16.33
C LEU A 213 1.03 -2.44 17.77
N GLU A 214 1.87 -1.94 18.67
CA GLU A 214 1.44 -1.59 20.03
C GLU A 214 0.40 -0.48 20.04
N GLN A 215 0.60 0.60 19.26
CA GLN A 215 -0.39 1.68 19.13
C GLN A 215 -1.71 1.16 18.56
N MET A 216 -1.64 0.22 17.62
CA MET A 216 -2.82 -0.44 17.07
C MET A 216 -3.47 -1.43 18.07
N GLY A 217 -2.81 -1.76 19.17
CA GLY A 217 -3.23 -2.82 20.08
C GLY A 217 -3.23 -4.20 19.41
N LEU A 218 -2.33 -4.42 18.46
CA LEU A 218 -2.18 -5.64 17.66
C LEU A 218 -0.85 -6.36 17.89
N PHE A 219 0.06 -5.84 18.73
CA PHE A 219 1.34 -6.49 18.95
C PHE A 219 1.16 -7.93 19.49
N PRO A 220 1.61 -8.98 18.77
CA PRO A 220 1.35 -10.36 19.17
C PRO A 220 2.01 -10.72 20.49
N LYS A 221 1.23 -11.22 21.44
CA LYS A 221 1.76 -11.73 22.72
C LYS A 221 2.27 -13.17 22.63
N ASP A 222 1.75 -13.92 21.67
CA ASP A 222 2.15 -15.31 21.43
C ASP A 222 3.26 -15.36 20.38
N LYS A 223 4.41 -15.92 20.78
CA LYS A 223 5.55 -16.11 19.88
C LYS A 223 5.18 -16.97 18.66
N GLN A 224 4.26 -17.92 18.78
CA GLN A 224 3.82 -18.73 17.64
C GLN A 224 3.16 -17.90 16.54
N ILE A 225 2.48 -16.80 16.90
CA ILE A 225 1.89 -15.88 15.92
C ILE A 225 3.00 -15.12 15.19
N ILE A 226 4.00 -14.62 15.94
CA ILE A 226 5.17 -13.94 15.37
C ILE A 226 5.90 -14.87 14.38
N ASP A 227 6.16 -16.11 14.78
CA ASP A 227 6.85 -17.09 13.93
C ASP A 227 6.04 -17.40 12.65
N LYS A 228 4.70 -17.57 12.76
CA LYS A 228 3.81 -17.79 11.60
C LYS A 228 3.71 -16.57 10.67
N MET A 229 3.74 -15.36 11.21
CA MET A 229 3.76 -14.13 10.42
C MET A 229 5.06 -14.05 9.61
N ALA A 230 6.21 -14.31 10.26
CA ALA A 230 7.51 -14.31 9.60
C ALA A 230 7.61 -15.39 8.51
N GLU A 231 7.19 -16.63 8.80
CA GLU A 231 7.12 -17.72 7.81
C GLU A 231 6.26 -17.34 6.60
N PHE A 232 5.11 -16.72 6.84
CA PHE A 232 4.22 -16.29 5.76
C PHE A 232 4.84 -15.18 4.91
N ILE A 233 5.49 -14.18 5.50
CA ILE A 233 6.16 -13.10 4.77
C ILE A 233 7.34 -13.68 3.96
N ASP A 234 8.14 -14.56 4.57
CA ASP A 234 9.26 -15.26 3.93
C ASP A 234 8.80 -16.12 2.73
N SER A 235 7.58 -16.67 2.76
CA SER A 235 7.03 -17.43 1.63
C SER A 235 6.69 -16.58 0.38
N LYS A 236 6.77 -15.25 0.47
CA LYS A 236 6.40 -14.35 -0.63
C LYS A 236 7.61 -14.05 -1.50
N GLU A 237 7.61 -14.57 -2.73
CA GLU A 237 8.67 -14.33 -3.73
C GLU A 237 9.02 -12.85 -3.90
N LYS A 238 8.03 -11.96 -3.83
CA LYS A 238 8.22 -10.52 -4.02
C LYS A 238 8.97 -9.83 -2.89
N VAL A 239 8.94 -10.38 -1.68
CA VAL A 239 9.74 -9.87 -0.55
C VAL A 239 11.23 -10.08 -0.84
N HIS A 240 11.57 -11.18 -1.52
CA HIS A 240 12.94 -11.51 -1.93
C HIS A 240 13.43 -10.75 -3.17
N LEU A 241 12.63 -9.82 -3.71
CA LEU A 241 13.09 -8.88 -4.75
C LEU A 241 13.82 -7.66 -4.15
N ILE A 242 13.60 -7.38 -2.86
CA ILE A 242 14.36 -6.36 -2.13
C ILE A 242 15.83 -6.84 -2.09
N PRO A 243 16.81 -6.00 -2.47
CA PRO A 243 18.21 -6.41 -2.61
C PRO A 243 18.94 -6.53 -1.26
N ILE A 244 18.39 -7.30 -0.33
CA ILE A 244 18.91 -7.57 1.01
C ILE A 244 18.73 -9.06 1.35
N GLU A 245 19.45 -9.56 2.35
CA GLU A 245 19.24 -10.92 2.84
C GLU A 245 17.98 -10.99 3.71
N VAL A 246 16.92 -11.60 3.17
CA VAL A 246 15.67 -11.85 3.89
C VAL A 246 15.67 -13.26 4.45
N THR A 247 15.48 -13.38 5.77
CA THR A 247 15.29 -14.63 6.49
C THR A 247 14.18 -14.44 7.52
N GLN A 248 13.53 -15.52 7.97
CA GLN A 248 12.57 -15.43 9.07
C GLN A 248 13.15 -14.73 10.32
N LYS A 249 14.45 -14.93 10.58
CA LYS A 249 15.16 -14.25 11.67
C LYS A 249 15.23 -12.74 11.45
N SER A 250 15.64 -12.27 10.27
CA SER A 250 15.69 -10.83 9.99
C SER A 250 14.29 -10.21 10.00
N LEU A 251 13.29 -10.91 9.45
CA LEU A 251 11.90 -10.46 9.47
C LEU A 251 11.35 -10.25 10.91
N ILE A 252 11.64 -11.17 11.83
CA ILE A 252 11.25 -11.01 13.25
C ILE A 252 12.07 -9.91 13.91
N GLN A 253 13.39 -9.90 13.69
CA GLN A 253 14.31 -8.92 14.29
C GLN A 253 13.89 -7.50 13.93
N SER A 254 13.64 -7.21 12.66
CA SER A 254 13.23 -5.89 12.18
C SER A 254 11.88 -5.43 12.73
N MET A 255 10.93 -6.35 12.94
CA MET A 255 9.67 -6.03 13.62
C MET A 255 9.93 -5.59 15.07
N MET A 256 10.73 -6.35 15.81
CA MET A 256 11.05 -6.03 17.21
C MET A 256 11.86 -4.73 17.35
N GLU A 257 12.81 -4.52 16.45
CA GLU A 257 13.61 -3.29 16.39
C GLU A 257 12.76 -2.08 16.05
N LEU A 258 11.83 -2.20 15.10
CA LEU A 258 10.89 -1.12 14.77
C LEU A 258 10.05 -0.74 15.98
N GLU A 259 9.43 -1.69 16.68
CA GLU A 259 8.62 -1.39 17.87
C GLU A 259 9.48 -0.72 18.96
N GLY A 260 10.73 -1.17 19.14
CA GLY A 260 11.68 -0.56 20.06
C GLY A 260 12.16 0.83 19.63
N TYR A 261 12.24 1.09 18.33
CA TYR A 261 12.61 2.37 17.74
C TYR A 261 11.50 3.40 17.94
N ILE A 262 10.26 3.06 17.57
CA ILE A 262 9.09 3.93 17.68
C ILE A 262 8.82 4.34 19.13
N ARG A 263 9.08 3.49 20.12
CA ARG A 263 8.95 3.87 21.54
C ARG A 263 9.89 4.99 21.99
N LYS A 264 10.95 5.28 21.24
CA LYS A 264 11.97 6.28 21.60
C LYS A 264 11.71 7.65 21.00
N ILE A 265 10.83 7.76 19.99
CA ILE A 265 10.63 8.97 19.18
C ILE A 265 9.21 9.56 19.32
#